data_AF-D6PNP2-F1
#
_entry.id   AF-D6PNP2-F1
#
_cell.length_a   1.000
_cell.length_b   1.000
_cell.length_c   1.000
_cell.angle_alpha   90.00
_cell.angle_beta   90.00
_cell.angle_gamma   90.00
#
_symmetry.space_group_name_H-M   'P 1'
#
loop_
_entity.id
_entity.type
_entity.pdbx_description
1 polymer ?
#
loop_
_entity_poly.entity_id
_entity_poly.type
_entity_poly.pdbx_seq_one_letter_code
_entity_poly.pdbx_strand_id
1 'polypeptide(L)'
;DPWFEVNAYNLFNTNRWKDLNSKFVLQVYRDVVATGDLNFAKAVWPSVYTAIAYLDQFDKDGDGMIENEGFPDQTYDAWSCSGVSAYCGGLWVAALQAGSALARE
;
A
#
# COMPACT_ATOMS: atom_id res chain seq x y z
N ASP A 1 5.79 -23.50 5.76
CA ASP A 1 4.44 -23.54 6.34
C ASP A 1 3.70 -22.28 5.89
N PRO A 2 2.67 -22.38 5.02
CA PRO A 2 2.16 -21.26 4.21
C PRO A 2 1.66 -20.04 5.00
N TRP A 3 1.33 -20.19 6.28
CA TRP A 3 0.82 -19.09 7.12
C TRP A 3 1.76 -18.68 8.25
N PHE A 4 2.84 -19.41 8.49
CA PHE A 4 3.79 -19.13 9.56
C PHE A 4 5.07 -18.49 9.03
N GLU A 5 5.54 -18.93 7.87
CA GLU A 5 6.71 -18.39 7.18
C GLU A 5 6.27 -17.51 6.01
N VAL A 6 5.96 -16.25 6.29
CA VAL A 6 5.56 -15.25 5.29
C VAL A 6 6.77 -14.70 4.53
N ASN A 7 6.54 -13.95 3.45
CA ASN A 7 7.60 -13.38 2.60
C ASN A 7 8.59 -14.42 2.03
N ALA A 8 8.08 -15.58 1.61
CA ALA A 8 8.89 -16.61 0.96
C ALA A 8 9.48 -16.18 -0.39
N TYR A 9 8.92 -15.13 -1.02
CA TYR A 9 9.53 -14.47 -2.18
C TYR A 9 10.88 -13.84 -1.79
N ASN A 10 11.94 -14.23 -2.48
CA ASN A 10 13.32 -13.90 -2.09
C ASN A 10 14.19 -13.34 -3.24
N LEU A 11 13.58 -13.00 -4.38
CA LEU A 11 14.28 -12.33 -5.49
C LEU A 11 14.66 -10.89 -5.12
N PHE A 12 13.75 -10.17 -4.46
CA PHE A 12 13.96 -8.82 -3.94
C PHE A 12 13.37 -8.66 -2.54
N ASN A 13 13.91 -7.69 -1.79
CA ASN A 13 13.35 -7.29 -0.50
C ASN A 13 12.05 -6.50 -0.71
N THR A 14 10.92 -7.14 -0.44
CA THR A 14 9.58 -6.55 -0.60
C THR A 14 9.22 -5.55 0.49
N ASN A 15 9.96 -5.48 1.59
CA ASN A 15 9.63 -4.60 2.72
C ASN A 15 9.63 -3.12 2.34
N ARG A 16 10.35 -2.74 1.27
CA ARG A 16 10.42 -1.35 0.79
C ARG A 16 9.58 -1.10 -0.46
N TRP A 17 8.75 -2.04 -0.88
CA TRP A 17 7.96 -1.87 -2.10
C TRP A 17 6.88 -0.80 -1.91
N LYS A 18 6.72 0.07 -2.91
CA LYS A 18 5.87 1.26 -2.87
C LYS A 18 4.41 0.97 -3.20
N ASP A 19 4.09 -0.22 -3.71
CA ASP A 19 2.74 -0.56 -4.16
C ASP A 19 1.98 -1.48 -3.20
N LEU A 20 2.66 -2.32 -2.41
CA LEU A 20 2.02 -3.34 -1.58
C LEU A 20 1.05 -2.77 -0.54
N ASN A 21 1.47 -1.74 0.20
CA ASN A 21 0.63 -1.13 1.22
C ASN A 21 -0.56 -0.38 0.61
N SER A 22 -0.38 0.35 -0.49
CA SER A 22 -1.50 0.97 -1.21
C SER A 22 -2.47 -0.06 -1.75
N LYS A 23 -1.97 -1.16 -2.33
CA LYS A 23 -2.80 -2.29 -2.80
C LYS A 23 -3.59 -2.93 -1.65
N PHE A 24 -2.97 -3.13 -0.49
CA PHE A 24 -3.63 -3.64 0.70
C PHE A 24 -4.81 -2.74 1.12
N VAL A 25 -4.60 -1.43 1.23
CA VAL A 25 -5.66 -0.46 1.58
C VAL A 25 -6.80 -0.50 0.56
N LEU A 26 -6.47 -0.52 -0.73
CA LEU A 26 -7.45 -0.58 -1.82
C LEU A 26 -8.25 -1.88 -1.82
N GLN A 27 -7.60 -3.01 -1.54
CA GLN A 27 -8.27 -4.32 -1.42
C GLN A 27 -9.24 -4.34 -0.24
N VAL A 28 -8.81 -3.83 0.92
CA VAL A 28 -9.70 -3.68 2.09
C VAL A 28 -10.92 -2.86 1.75
N TYR A 29 -10.73 -1.65 1.19
CA TYR A 29 -11.85 -0.78 0.86
C TYR A 29 -12.78 -1.37 -0.20
N ARG A 30 -12.22 -2.00 -1.24
CA ARG A 30 -12.99 -2.74 -2.25
C ARG A 30 -13.88 -3.80 -1.61
N ASP A 31 -13.35 -4.57 -0.67
CA ASP A 31 -14.08 -5.67 -0.04
C ASP A 31 -15.16 -5.14 0.91
N VAL A 32 -14.89 -4.04 1.63
CA VAL A 32 -15.91 -3.33 2.42
C VAL A 32 -17.05 -2.81 1.53
N VAL A 33 -16.73 -2.15 0.41
CA VAL A 33 -17.76 -1.64 -0.52
C VAL A 33 -18.56 -2.77 -1.15
N ALA A 34 -17.92 -3.89 -1.49
CA ALA A 34 -18.58 -5.03 -2.13
C ALA A 34 -19.52 -5.79 -1.18
N THR A 35 -19.23 -5.80 0.12
CA THR A 35 -19.95 -6.63 1.10
C THR A 35 -20.82 -5.83 2.06
N GLY A 36 -20.51 -4.55 2.30
CA GLY A 36 -21.10 -3.74 3.36
C GLY A 36 -20.68 -4.15 4.78
N ASP A 37 -19.64 -4.98 4.94
CA ASP A 37 -19.22 -5.48 6.25
C ASP A 37 -18.43 -4.43 7.05
N LEU A 38 -19.15 -3.68 7.87
CA LEU A 38 -18.56 -2.67 8.76
C LEU A 38 -17.79 -3.27 9.95
N ASN A 39 -18.05 -4.52 10.32
CA ASN A 39 -17.26 -5.18 11.37
C ASN A 39 -15.87 -5.52 10.84
N PHE A 40 -15.78 -6.01 9.60
CA PHE A 40 -14.52 -6.19 8.90
C PHE A 40 -13.75 -4.86 8.79
N ALA A 41 -14.40 -3.78 8.36
CA ALA A 41 -13.79 -2.45 8.26
C ALA A 41 -13.15 -2.01 9.59
N LYS A 42 -13.88 -2.14 10.71
CA LYS A 42 -13.38 -1.79 12.05
C LYS A 42 -12.24 -2.69 12.50
N ALA A 43 -12.32 -3.98 12.22
CA ALA A 43 -11.30 -4.95 12.62
C ALA A 43 -9.95 -4.70 11.92
N VAL A 44 -9.98 -4.30 10.63
CA VAL A 44 -8.78 -4.12 9.81
C VAL A 44 -8.22 -2.68 9.84
N TRP A 45 -8.97 -1.72 10.37
CA TRP A 45 -8.59 -0.31 10.42
C TRP A 45 -7.17 -0.04 10.99
N PRO A 46 -6.72 -0.65 12.11
CA PRO A 46 -5.38 -0.43 12.62
C PRO A 46 -4.28 -0.80 11.60
N SER A 47 -4.50 -1.86 10.81
CA SER A 47 -3.57 -2.30 9.74
C SER A 47 -3.60 -1.34 8.56
N VAL A 48 -4.77 -0.83 8.17
CA VAL A 48 -4.92 0.19 7.11
C VAL A 48 -4.15 1.46 7.49
N TYR A 49 -4.37 1.97 8.70
CA TYR A 49 -3.66 3.14 9.21
C TYR A 49 -2.15 2.93 9.22
N THR A 50 -1.68 1.78 9.72
CA THR A 50 -0.25 1.44 9.78
C THR A 50 0.37 1.35 8.38
N ALA A 51 -0.35 0.77 7.41
CA ALA A 51 0.12 0.66 6.03
C ALA A 51 0.29 2.03 5.37
N ILE A 52 -0.64 2.95 5.59
CA ILE A 52 -0.57 4.34 5.10
C ILE A 52 0.59 5.08 5.77
N ALA A 53 0.69 5.05 7.10
CA ALA A 53 1.75 5.71 7.85
C ALA A 53 3.15 5.18 7.47
N TYR A 54 3.26 3.87 7.20
CA TYR A 54 4.50 3.30 6.70
C TYR A 54 4.87 3.80 5.30
N LEU A 55 3.89 3.97 4.40
CA LEU A 55 4.18 4.51 3.07
C LEU A 55 4.51 6.00 3.09
N ASP A 56 3.85 6.76 3.96
CA ASP A 56 4.07 8.21 4.11
C ASP A 56 5.53 8.56 4.41
N GLN A 57 6.26 7.70 5.12
CA GLN A 57 7.69 7.90 5.36
C GLN A 57 8.54 7.96 4.08
N PHE A 58 8.00 7.45 2.96
CA PHE A 58 8.72 7.43 1.69
C PHE A 58 8.61 8.73 0.91
N ASP A 59 7.68 9.63 1.24
CA ASP A 59 7.68 11.02 0.78
C ASP A 59 8.96 11.71 1.28
N LYS A 60 9.94 11.89 0.40
CA LYS A 60 11.28 12.41 0.75
C LYS A 60 11.41 13.90 0.50
N ASP A 61 10.65 14.45 -0.43
CA ASP A 61 10.71 15.86 -0.78
C ASP A 61 9.56 16.71 -0.21
N GLY A 62 8.58 16.07 0.43
CA GLY A 62 7.48 16.70 1.14
C GLY A 62 6.36 17.19 0.22
N ASP A 63 6.24 16.64 -1.00
CA ASP A 63 5.21 16.99 -1.96
C ASP A 63 3.87 16.24 -1.73
N GLY A 64 3.84 15.32 -0.76
CA GLY A 64 2.70 14.46 -0.42
C GLY A 64 2.63 13.17 -1.23
N MET A 65 3.61 12.90 -2.10
CA MET A 65 3.70 11.73 -2.96
C MET A 65 4.87 10.84 -2.55
N ILE A 66 4.66 9.53 -2.63
CA ILE A 66 5.72 8.56 -2.36
C ILE A 66 6.63 8.37 -3.58
N GLU A 67 7.94 8.26 -3.36
CA GLU A 67 8.94 8.13 -4.40
C GLU A 67 9.49 6.71 -4.50
N ASN A 68 9.59 6.20 -5.73
CA ASN A 68 10.36 5.01 -6.05
C ASN A 68 11.87 5.30 -5.96
N GLU A 69 12.66 4.31 -5.56
CA GLU A 69 14.06 4.49 -5.12
C GLU A 69 15.13 4.10 -6.16
N GLY A 70 14.76 3.98 -7.44
CA GLY A 70 15.72 3.67 -8.52
C GLY A 70 16.08 2.19 -8.65
N PHE A 71 15.41 1.30 -7.91
CA PHE A 71 15.45 -0.15 -8.07
C PHE A 71 14.02 -0.71 -8.21
N PRO A 72 13.83 -1.98 -8.59
CA PRO A 72 12.51 -2.58 -8.65
C PRO A 72 11.89 -2.73 -7.26
N ASP A 73 11.15 -1.71 -6.84
CA ASP A 73 10.48 -1.60 -5.55
C ASP A 73 8.95 -1.61 -5.70
N GLN A 74 8.46 -2.43 -6.63
CA GLN A 74 7.04 -2.62 -6.92
C GLN A 74 6.86 -3.90 -7.77
N THR A 75 5.61 -4.29 -8.06
CA THR A 75 5.27 -5.57 -8.70
C THR A 75 5.92 -5.87 -10.05
N TYR A 76 6.30 -4.87 -10.83
CA TYR A 76 7.12 -5.00 -12.03
C TYR A 76 8.57 -5.12 -11.59
N ASP A 77 8.90 -6.26 -10.98
CA ASP A 77 10.14 -6.52 -10.24
C ASP A 77 11.41 -6.61 -11.12
N ALA A 78 11.27 -6.46 -12.43
CA ALA A 78 12.37 -6.29 -13.38
C ALA A 78 12.47 -4.85 -13.97
N TRP A 79 11.62 -3.92 -13.53
CA TRP A 79 11.56 -2.55 -14.03
C TRP A 79 11.79 -1.52 -12.90
N SER A 80 12.91 -0.78 -12.98
CA SER A 80 13.19 0.31 -12.04
C SER A 80 12.37 1.56 -12.34
N CYS A 81 11.85 2.19 -11.29
CA CYS A 81 11.29 3.53 -11.29
C CYS A 81 12.06 4.41 -10.30
N SER A 82 12.06 5.73 -10.51
CA SER A 82 12.70 6.70 -9.60
C SER A 82 11.82 7.93 -9.46
N GLY A 83 11.69 8.47 -8.26
CA GLY A 83 10.78 9.58 -7.97
C GLY A 83 9.32 9.13 -8.01
N VAL A 84 8.40 10.07 -8.20
CA VAL A 84 6.97 9.77 -8.32
C VAL A 84 6.69 9.04 -9.64
N SER A 85 6.25 7.78 -9.55
CA SER A 85 5.78 7.03 -10.73
C SER A 85 4.27 7.15 -10.90
N ALA A 86 3.79 7.13 -12.15
CA ALA A 86 2.35 7.08 -12.43
C ALA A 86 1.67 5.86 -11.79
N TYR A 87 2.38 4.75 -11.69
CA TYR A 87 1.87 3.51 -11.11
C TYR A 87 1.74 3.60 -9.58
N CYS A 88 2.84 3.79 -8.86
CA CYS A 88 2.81 3.81 -7.39
C CYS A 88 2.12 5.07 -6.87
N GLY A 89 2.34 6.23 -7.50
CA GLY A 89 1.65 7.47 -7.15
C GLY A 89 0.15 7.41 -7.37
N GLY A 90 -0.32 6.80 -8.46
CA GLY A 90 -1.75 6.59 -8.69
C GLY A 90 -2.39 5.68 -7.64
N LEU A 91 -1.72 4.59 -7.28
CA LEU A 91 -2.15 3.70 -6.20
C LEU A 91 -2.18 4.44 -4.85
N TRP A 92 -1.18 5.27 -4.57
CA TRP A 92 -1.06 6.04 -3.34
C TRP A 92 -2.23 7.01 -3.16
N VAL A 93 -2.52 7.84 -4.17
CA VAL A 93 -3.63 8.81 -4.11
C VAL A 93 -4.98 8.08 -3.92
N ALA A 94 -5.20 6.98 -4.65
CA ALA A 94 -6.41 6.19 -4.50
C ALA A 94 -6.50 5.54 -3.10
N ALA A 95 -5.39 5.05 -2.55
CA ALA A 95 -5.32 4.47 -1.21
C ALA A 95 -5.58 5.52 -0.12
N LEU A 96 -5.07 6.74 -0.25
CA LEU A 96 -5.38 7.84 0.66
C LEU A 96 -6.86 8.19 0.66
N GLN A 97 -7.49 8.25 -0.53
CA GLN A 97 -8.93 8.48 -0.65
C GLN A 97 -9.73 7.34 -0.01
N ALA A 98 -9.35 6.09 -0.26
CA ALA A 98 -9.98 4.91 0.33
C ALA A 98 -9.82 4.86 1.87
N GLY A 99 -8.62 5.15 2.38
CA GLY A 99 -8.36 5.25 3.81
C GLY A 99 -9.18 6.35 4.48
N SER A 100 -9.33 7.51 3.82
CA SER A 100 -10.19 8.62 4.29
C SER A 100 -11.68 8.24 4.34
N ALA A 101 -12.14 7.39 3.41
CA ALA A 101 -13.50 6.85 3.44
C ALA A 101 -13.68 5.85 4.59
N LEU A 102 -12.76 4.87 4.72
CA LEU A 102 -12.78 3.88 5.80
C LEU A 102 -12.74 4.50 7.20
N ALA A 103 -12.05 5.63 7.36
CA ALA A 103 -11.94 6.34 8.65
C ALA A 103 -13.30 6.87 9.19
N ARG A 104 -14.34 6.88 8.36
CA ARG A 104 -15.68 7.40 8.70
C ARG A 104 -16.67 6.31 9.13
N GLU A 105 -16.29 5.05 9.02
CA GLU A 105 -17.13 3.86 9.29
C GLU A 105 -16.93 3.29 10.72
#